data_AF-A0A6F9CWC2-F1
#
_entry.id   AF-A0A6F9CWC2-F1
#
_cell.length_a   1.000
_cell.length_b   1.000
_cell.length_c   1.000
_cell.angle_alpha   90.00
_cell.angle_beta   90.00
_cell.angle_gamma   90.00
#
_symmetry.space_group_name_H-M   'P 1'
#
loop_
_entity.id
_entity.type
_entity.pdbx_description
1 polymer ?
#
loop_
_entity_poly.entity_id
_entity_poly.type
_entity_poly.pdbx_seq_one_letter_code
_entity_poly.pdbx_strand_id
1 'polypeptide(L)'
;MEKCSGTTKATSKKRNASSTEASLPDCKKLKSKDGGKTSSNKVQNKEKTKMEKVSSKKKHKFLGSTEVSQSSKHASKKKIQDGWLEVTKNDKGQLLFKDFPQFQPNMSPKEVLQAGSFGGTYFRPIYSSVTKQHCEDEWKELPEDWLKGLNVPTQVASSTYRDRVNTYKVKCGGSLEMWESSGWIVTQDPYGWFQWYCRFYQGRRTKDDERQIGRWAKCAGVKGRWRNNLITKVVRSGCGFDNPTVSPVVRQTLQHWGYRLTKEDYKEGAKRVKPK
;
A
#
# COMPACT_ATOMS: atom_id res chain seq x y z
N MET A 1 25.57 -51.38 -64.53
CA MET A 1 25.38 -50.10 -65.26
C MET A 1 24.97 -49.08 -64.21
N GLU A 2 25.95 -48.37 -63.61
CA GLU A 2 26.31 -46.96 -63.92
C GLU A 2 25.12 -46.00 -63.70
N LYS A 3 25.20 -44.87 -62.97
CA LYS A 3 26.34 -44.02 -62.57
C LYS A 3 25.90 -43.05 -61.44
N CYS A 4 26.90 -42.50 -60.76
CA CYS A 4 26.88 -41.53 -59.65
C CYS A 4 26.20 -40.18 -59.91
N SER A 5 25.77 -39.53 -58.82
CA SER A 5 26.05 -38.13 -58.37
C SER A 5 24.87 -37.63 -57.51
N GLY A 6 24.96 -36.86 -56.42
CA GLY A 6 26.02 -36.23 -55.65
C GLY A 6 25.35 -35.37 -54.56
N THR A 7 25.96 -35.28 -53.37
CA THR A 7 26.01 -34.12 -52.44
C THR A 7 24.67 -33.48 -51.97
N THR A 8 24.31 -33.49 -50.69
CA THR A 8 24.82 -32.52 -49.68
C THR A 8 24.32 -32.85 -48.26
N LYS A 9 25.22 -32.71 -47.29
CA LYS A 9 24.99 -32.80 -45.84
C LYS A 9 24.15 -31.63 -45.34
N ALA A 10 23.07 -31.90 -44.61
CA ALA A 10 22.40 -30.94 -43.72
C ALA A 10 22.58 -31.38 -42.25
N THR A 11 23.51 -30.72 -41.56
CA THR A 11 23.75 -30.85 -40.12
C THR A 11 22.62 -30.18 -39.33
N SER A 12 21.75 -30.98 -38.70
CA SER A 12 20.75 -30.51 -37.75
C SER A 12 21.41 -30.11 -36.43
N LYS A 13 21.67 -28.81 -36.28
CA LYS A 13 22.21 -28.18 -35.08
C LYS A 13 21.09 -28.04 -34.04
N LYS A 14 21.05 -29.00 -33.10
CA LYS A 14 20.19 -28.98 -31.89
C LYS A 14 20.56 -27.74 -31.06
N ARG A 15 19.70 -26.71 -31.08
CA ARG A 15 19.86 -25.52 -30.22
C ARG A 15 19.36 -25.86 -28.83
N ASN A 16 20.30 -26.15 -27.92
CA ASN A 16 20.05 -26.09 -26.47
C ASN A 16 19.84 -24.62 -26.09
N ALA A 17 18.60 -24.24 -25.78
CA ALA A 17 18.32 -22.98 -25.12
C ALA A 17 18.64 -23.14 -23.63
N SER A 18 19.81 -22.65 -23.25
CA SER A 18 20.25 -22.48 -21.86
C SER A 18 19.30 -21.50 -21.16
N SER A 19 18.40 -22.02 -20.32
CA SER A 19 17.69 -21.23 -19.32
C SER A 19 18.67 -20.88 -18.20
N THR A 20 19.23 -19.67 -18.26
CA THR A 20 19.92 -19.08 -17.11
C THR A 20 18.88 -18.76 -16.04
N GLU A 21 18.68 -19.68 -15.10
CA GLU A 21 18.14 -19.36 -13.79
C GLU A 21 19.06 -18.31 -13.16
N ALA A 22 18.52 -17.11 -12.93
CA ALA A 22 19.18 -16.12 -12.10
C ALA A 22 19.17 -16.65 -10.66
N SER A 23 20.27 -17.27 -10.26
CA SER A 23 20.52 -17.73 -8.89
C SER A 23 20.32 -16.58 -7.91
N LEU A 24 19.36 -16.74 -7.01
CA LEU A 24 19.18 -15.85 -5.86
C LEU A 24 20.44 -15.89 -4.98
N PRO A 25 20.92 -14.76 -4.43
CA PRO A 25 22.11 -14.75 -3.60
C PRO A 25 21.87 -15.59 -2.34
N ASP A 26 22.72 -16.58 -2.16
CA ASP A 26 22.61 -17.61 -1.13
C ASP A 26 22.85 -17.00 0.27
N CYS A 27 21.90 -17.22 1.19
CA CYS A 27 21.98 -16.73 2.56
C CYS A 27 22.70 -17.79 3.41
N LYS A 28 23.81 -17.45 4.07
CA LYS A 28 24.58 -18.39 4.93
C LYS A 28 23.67 -18.94 6.04
N LYS A 29 23.32 -20.23 5.93
CA LYS A 29 22.42 -20.96 6.85
C LYS A 29 23.19 -21.41 8.09
N LEU A 30 22.97 -20.74 9.22
CA LEU A 30 23.35 -21.26 10.54
C LEU A 30 22.18 -22.08 11.11
N LYS A 31 22.42 -23.39 11.31
CA LYS A 31 21.50 -24.33 11.97
C LYS A 31 21.42 -24.00 13.47
N SER A 32 20.22 -23.95 14.02
CA SER A 32 19.96 -24.40 15.40
C SER A 32 18.55 -24.97 15.53
N LYS A 33 18.46 -25.97 16.39
CA LYS A 33 17.41 -27.00 16.50
C LYS A 33 16.12 -26.50 17.16
N ASP A 34 15.11 -27.32 16.88
CA ASP A 34 13.70 -27.33 17.27
C ASP A 34 13.40 -27.23 18.77
N GLY A 35 12.15 -26.84 19.08
CA GLY A 35 11.60 -26.76 20.43
C GLY A 35 10.28 -26.01 20.45
N GLY A 36 9.18 -26.69 20.12
CA GLY A 36 7.84 -26.14 20.11
C GLY A 36 7.30 -25.75 21.49
N LYS A 37 6.41 -24.75 21.51
CA LYS A 37 5.19 -24.75 22.33
C LYS A 37 4.25 -23.62 21.90
N THR A 38 3.06 -24.06 21.51
CA THR A 38 1.84 -23.28 21.34
C THR A 38 1.49 -22.57 22.64
N SER A 39 1.21 -21.27 22.60
CA SER A 39 0.51 -20.58 23.68
C SER A 39 -0.42 -19.51 23.13
N SER A 40 -1.70 -19.88 23.14
CA SER A 40 -2.86 -19.01 23.06
C SER A 40 -2.85 -18.03 24.23
N ASN A 41 -2.87 -16.72 23.96
CA ASN A 41 -3.09 -15.74 25.02
C ASN A 41 -4.50 -15.14 24.92
N LYS A 42 -5.31 -15.65 25.86
CA LYS A 42 -6.62 -15.21 26.32
C LYS A 42 -6.46 -13.85 27.01
N VAL A 43 -7.11 -12.80 26.52
CA VAL A 43 -7.19 -11.52 27.25
C VAL A 43 -8.43 -11.55 28.13
N GLN A 44 -8.19 -11.47 29.44
CA GLN A 44 -9.20 -11.39 30.47
C GLN A 44 -9.78 -9.98 30.57
N ASN A 45 -11.09 -9.97 30.77
CA ASN A 45 -11.97 -8.84 31.02
C ASN A 45 -11.81 -8.36 32.48
N LYS A 46 -11.87 -7.06 32.74
CA LYS A 46 -12.22 -6.50 34.06
C LYS A 46 -13.08 -5.24 33.93
N GLU A 47 -14.23 -5.32 34.60
CA GLU A 47 -15.33 -4.37 34.79
C GLU A 47 -14.90 -3.04 35.46
N LYS A 48 -15.41 -1.90 34.97
CA LYS A 48 -16.58 -1.10 35.43
C LYS A 48 -16.48 -0.53 36.85
N THR A 49 -16.53 0.81 36.91
CA THR A 49 -17.19 1.56 37.99
C THR A 49 -18.04 2.67 37.39
N LYS A 50 -19.21 2.84 37.99
CA LYS A 50 -20.38 3.64 37.62
C LYS A 50 -20.31 4.99 38.34
N MET A 51 -20.70 6.11 37.71
CA MET A 51 -21.25 7.27 38.42
C MET A 51 -22.33 7.97 37.59
N GLU A 52 -23.38 8.35 38.31
CA GLU A 52 -24.68 8.82 37.84
C GLU A 52 -24.74 10.34 37.59
N LYS A 53 -25.88 10.69 36.97
CA LYS A 53 -26.37 11.96 36.45
C LYS A 53 -26.49 13.10 37.47
N VAL A 54 -26.36 14.33 36.97
CA VAL A 54 -27.22 15.46 37.40
C VAL A 54 -27.75 16.20 36.17
N SER A 55 -29.04 16.51 36.25
CA SER A 55 -29.92 17.12 35.25
C SER A 55 -29.84 18.65 35.26
N SER A 56 -30.09 19.29 34.11
CA SER A 56 -30.78 20.59 34.06
C SER A 56 -31.43 20.84 32.70
N LYS A 57 -32.75 21.08 32.75
CA LYS A 57 -33.65 21.41 31.64
C LYS A 57 -33.50 22.88 31.23
N LYS A 58 -33.62 23.17 29.93
CA LYS A 58 -34.40 24.33 29.45
C LYS A 58 -34.97 24.04 28.06
N LYS A 59 -36.30 24.08 27.97
CA LYS A 59 -37.10 24.10 26.73
C LYS A 59 -37.14 25.52 26.19
N HIS A 60 -37.15 25.69 24.87
CA HIS A 60 -38.12 26.55 24.19
C HIS A 60 -38.49 25.97 22.81
N LYS A 61 -39.81 25.90 22.60
CA LYS A 61 -40.64 25.64 21.40
C LYS A 61 -40.59 26.90 20.50
N PHE A 62 -40.94 27.00 19.20
CA PHE A 62 -41.56 26.15 18.16
C PHE A 62 -41.60 26.98 16.83
N LEU A 63 -41.76 26.30 15.68
CA LEU A 63 -42.22 26.77 14.33
C LEU A 63 -41.30 27.71 13.51
N GLY A 64 -41.18 27.55 12.17
CA GLY A 64 -42.09 26.90 11.24
C GLY A 64 -41.43 26.40 9.96
N SER A 65 -42.18 25.52 9.29
CA SER A 65 -41.93 24.90 7.99
C SER A 65 -41.97 25.91 6.84
N THR A 66 -41.19 25.69 5.78
CA THR A 66 -41.73 25.45 4.42
C THR A 66 -40.64 25.03 3.43
N GLU A 67 -40.93 23.92 2.78
CA GLU A 67 -40.78 23.60 1.36
C GLU A 67 -39.44 23.25 0.68
N VAL A 68 -39.59 22.14 -0.04
CA VAL A 68 -38.73 21.43 -0.97
C VAL A 68 -38.60 22.20 -2.28
N SER A 69 -37.41 22.20 -2.87
CA SER A 69 -37.30 22.15 -4.33
C SER A 69 -36.09 21.32 -4.75
N GLN A 70 -36.40 20.27 -5.51
CA GLN A 70 -35.47 19.48 -6.31
C GLN A 70 -35.18 20.25 -7.61
N SER A 71 -33.91 20.41 -7.98
CA SER A 71 -33.43 20.49 -9.37
C SER A 71 -31.90 20.59 -9.31
N SER A 72 -31.17 19.50 -9.55
CA SER A 72 -30.74 18.98 -10.85
C SER A 72 -29.44 19.61 -11.37
N LYS A 73 -28.46 18.70 -11.51
CA LYS A 73 -27.47 18.54 -12.58
C LYS A 73 -26.71 19.80 -13.08
N HIS A 74 -25.39 19.60 -13.14
CA HIS A 74 -24.36 20.46 -13.75
C HIS A 74 -23.70 21.49 -12.82
N ALA A 75 -23.05 21.01 -11.76
CA ALA A 75 -21.83 21.67 -11.29
C ALA A 75 -20.69 21.29 -12.26
N SER A 76 -20.45 22.21 -13.17
CA SER A 76 -19.49 22.23 -14.26
C SER A 76 -18.21 21.43 -14.04
N LYS A 77 -17.89 20.59 -15.04
CA LYS A 77 -16.52 20.19 -15.40
C LYS A 77 -15.68 21.46 -15.56
N LYS A 78 -15.08 21.94 -14.47
CA LYS A 78 -13.98 22.89 -14.55
C LYS A 78 -12.77 22.06 -14.96
N LYS A 79 -12.39 22.15 -16.24
CA LYS A 79 -11.08 21.72 -16.70
C LYS A 79 -10.05 22.41 -15.81
N ILE A 80 -9.40 21.65 -14.94
CA ILE A 80 -8.15 22.07 -14.29
C ILE A 80 -7.06 21.72 -15.29
N GLN A 81 -6.89 22.59 -16.28
CA GLN A 81 -5.59 22.73 -16.93
C GLN A 81 -4.82 23.76 -16.09
N ASP A 82 -3.56 23.41 -15.83
CA ASP A 82 -2.50 24.24 -15.27
C ASP A 82 -2.46 24.37 -13.74
N GLY A 83 -1.57 23.57 -13.14
CA GLY A 83 -1.17 23.69 -11.74
C GLY A 83 -1.02 22.37 -10.98
N TRP A 84 -0.50 21.30 -11.61
CA TRP A 84 0.04 20.20 -10.80
C TRP A 84 1.21 20.78 -9.99
N LEU A 85 1.05 20.87 -8.66
CA LEU A 85 2.20 21.09 -7.78
C LEU A 85 3.19 19.97 -8.07
N GLU A 86 4.28 20.30 -8.76
CA GLU A 86 5.28 19.33 -9.16
C GLU A 86 5.96 18.79 -7.91
N VAL A 87 5.54 17.59 -7.48
CA VAL A 87 6.12 16.90 -6.34
C VAL A 87 7.49 16.39 -6.78
N THR A 88 8.54 17.06 -6.34
CA THR A 88 9.91 16.68 -6.64
C THR A 88 10.40 15.58 -5.69
N LYS A 89 11.38 14.80 -6.15
CA LYS A 89 12.13 13.86 -5.31
C LYS A 89 13.48 14.49 -4.92
N ASN A 90 13.93 14.26 -3.69
CA ASN A 90 15.30 14.58 -3.30
C ASN A 90 16.31 13.54 -3.85
N ASP A 91 17.60 13.76 -3.61
CA ASP A 91 18.69 12.85 -4.02
C ASP A 91 18.57 11.42 -3.44
N LYS A 92 17.76 11.25 -2.40
CA LYS A 92 17.46 9.95 -1.78
C LYS A 92 16.20 9.29 -2.35
N GLY A 93 15.60 9.87 -3.39
CA GLY A 93 14.38 9.41 -4.04
C GLY A 93 13.11 9.62 -3.22
N GLN A 94 13.14 10.45 -2.18
CA GLN A 94 11.99 10.74 -1.33
C GLN A 94 11.21 11.93 -1.88
N LEU A 95 9.89 11.83 -1.90
CA LEU A 95 8.99 12.89 -2.31
C LEU A 95 9.00 14.04 -1.30
N LEU A 96 9.03 15.26 -1.81
CA LEU A 96 9.07 16.48 -1.01
C LEU A 96 7.75 17.24 -1.13
N PHE A 97 7.13 17.51 0.02
CA PHE A 97 5.94 18.35 0.14
C PHE A 97 6.30 19.57 1.00
N LYS A 98 6.24 20.77 0.42
CA LYS A 98 6.68 22.01 1.09
C LYS A 98 5.94 22.29 2.40
N ASP A 99 4.66 21.95 2.43
CA ASP A 99 3.75 22.11 3.55
C ASP A 99 3.81 20.97 4.57
N PHE A 100 4.32 19.80 4.18
CA PHE A 100 4.50 18.63 5.05
C PHE A 100 5.90 18.01 4.88
N PRO A 101 6.98 18.71 5.27
CA PRO A 101 8.36 18.26 5.05
C PRO A 101 8.71 16.97 5.79
N GLN A 102 7.95 16.59 6.82
CA GLN A 102 8.10 15.34 7.57
C GLN A 102 7.54 14.12 6.82
N PHE A 103 6.66 14.32 5.84
CA PHE A 103 6.08 13.25 5.04
C PHE A 103 6.94 13.00 3.80
N GLN A 104 7.74 11.94 3.84
CA GLN A 104 8.76 11.66 2.82
C GLN A 104 8.67 10.22 2.28
N PRO A 105 7.52 9.79 1.73
CA PRO A 105 7.43 8.52 1.01
C PRO A 105 8.40 8.53 -0.19
N ASN A 106 8.95 7.38 -0.55
CA ASN A 106 9.83 7.26 -1.73
C ASN A 106 9.15 6.55 -2.92
N MET A 107 7.87 6.22 -2.78
CA MET A 107 7.01 5.79 -3.86
C MET A 107 5.79 6.71 -3.98
N SER A 108 5.59 7.27 -5.17
CA SER A 108 4.36 7.98 -5.56
C SER A 108 3.16 7.03 -5.61
N PRO A 109 1.92 7.53 -5.57
CA PRO A 109 0.75 6.69 -5.74
C PRO A 109 0.77 5.90 -7.05
N LYS A 110 1.25 6.51 -8.14
CA LYS A 110 1.50 5.82 -9.42
C LYS A 110 2.41 4.62 -9.25
N GLU A 111 3.57 4.79 -8.61
CA GLU A 111 4.54 3.70 -8.39
C GLU A 111 3.97 2.60 -7.48
N VAL A 112 3.18 2.96 -6.47
CA VAL A 112 2.52 1.98 -5.58
C VAL A 112 1.45 1.18 -6.35
N LEU A 113 0.65 1.86 -7.18
CA LEU A 113 -0.40 1.22 -7.98
C LEU A 113 0.22 0.27 -9.02
N GLN A 114 1.21 0.75 -9.77
CA GLN A 114 1.93 0.00 -10.80
C GLN A 114 2.70 -1.20 -10.24
N ALA A 115 3.15 -1.12 -8.99
CA ALA A 115 3.77 -2.24 -8.27
C ALA A 115 2.78 -3.36 -7.88
N GLY A 116 1.49 -3.18 -8.19
CA GLY A 116 0.41 -4.11 -7.89
C GLY A 116 0.16 -4.24 -6.39
N SER A 117 0.45 -3.21 -5.61
CA SER A 117 0.63 -3.32 -4.16
C SER A 117 -0.53 -3.97 -3.39
N PHE A 118 -1.75 -3.92 -3.93
CA PHE A 118 -2.97 -4.32 -3.22
C PHE A 118 -3.65 -5.56 -3.83
N GLY A 119 -2.95 -6.41 -4.57
CA GLY A 119 -3.53 -7.62 -5.15
C GLY A 119 -4.60 -7.35 -6.20
N GLY A 120 -4.63 -6.14 -6.73
CA GLY A 120 -5.61 -5.67 -7.71
C GLY A 120 -6.98 -5.29 -7.15
N THR A 121 -7.15 -5.23 -5.83
CA THR A 121 -8.48 -5.08 -5.21
C THR A 121 -8.68 -3.77 -4.46
N TYR A 122 -7.77 -2.80 -4.63
CA TYR A 122 -7.83 -1.59 -3.81
C TYR A 122 -9.12 -0.84 -4.06
N PHE A 123 -9.41 -0.52 -5.33
CA PHE A 123 -10.61 0.21 -5.75
C PHE A 123 -11.72 -0.74 -6.24
N ARG A 124 -11.83 -1.93 -5.63
CA ARG A 124 -12.93 -2.87 -5.90
C ARG A 124 -14.26 -2.26 -5.45
N PRO A 125 -15.40 -2.61 -6.05
CA PRO A 125 -16.70 -2.20 -5.52
C PRO A 125 -16.86 -2.59 -4.04
N ILE A 126 -17.26 -1.63 -3.20
CA ILE A 126 -17.49 -1.84 -1.77
C ILE A 126 -18.81 -1.20 -1.33
N TYR A 127 -19.39 -1.71 -0.25
CA TYR A 127 -20.31 -0.94 0.58
C TYR A 127 -19.53 -0.43 1.79
N SER A 128 -19.45 0.89 1.98
CA SER A 128 -18.80 1.44 3.17
C SER A 128 -19.80 1.61 4.30
N SER A 129 -19.51 0.99 5.44
CA SER A 129 -20.32 1.15 6.65
C SER A 129 -20.16 2.54 7.29
N VAL A 130 -19.11 3.28 6.91
CA VAL A 130 -18.84 4.64 7.38
C VAL A 130 -19.68 5.67 6.62
N THR A 131 -19.74 5.59 5.28
CA THR A 131 -20.54 6.52 4.46
C THR A 131 -21.97 6.05 4.24
N LYS A 132 -22.28 4.77 4.52
CA LYS A 132 -23.57 4.11 4.22
C LYS A 132 -23.91 4.12 2.72
N GLN A 133 -22.90 4.01 1.87
CA GLN A 133 -23.04 4.07 0.42
C GLN A 133 -22.26 2.95 -0.27
N HIS A 134 -22.73 2.58 -1.46
CA HIS A 134 -21.96 1.78 -2.40
C HIS A 134 -20.95 2.70 -3.10
N CYS A 135 -19.67 2.35 -2.99
CA CYS A 135 -18.60 3.03 -3.68
C CYS A 135 -18.06 2.10 -4.76
N GLU A 136 -18.18 2.53 -6.01
CA GLU A 136 -17.66 1.84 -7.18
C GLU A 136 -16.99 2.87 -8.10
N ASP A 137 -16.10 2.42 -8.97
CA ASP A 137 -15.44 3.28 -9.95
C ASP A 137 -14.65 4.48 -9.43
N GLU A 138 -14.35 4.55 -8.13
CA GLU A 138 -13.49 5.59 -7.54
C GLU A 138 -12.10 5.67 -8.20
N TRP A 139 -11.62 4.58 -8.80
CA TRP A 139 -10.37 4.56 -9.58
C TRP A 139 -10.38 5.51 -10.79
N LYS A 140 -11.56 5.96 -11.26
CA LYS A 140 -11.69 6.95 -12.35
C LYS A 140 -11.21 8.35 -11.94
N GLU A 141 -11.04 8.62 -10.64
CA GLU A 141 -10.42 9.86 -10.16
C GLU A 141 -8.91 9.91 -10.38
N LEU A 142 -8.30 8.76 -10.70
CA LEU A 142 -6.86 8.66 -10.89
C LEU A 142 -6.47 9.20 -12.27
N PRO A 143 -5.32 9.87 -12.40
CA PRO A 143 -4.78 10.25 -13.70
C PRO A 143 -4.64 9.06 -14.65
N GLU A 144 -4.97 9.28 -15.93
CA GLU A 144 -4.90 8.23 -16.95
C GLU A 144 -3.49 7.64 -17.09
N ASP A 145 -2.45 8.47 -16.91
CA ASP A 145 -1.07 8.03 -16.99
C ASP A 145 -0.66 7.10 -15.83
N TRP A 146 -1.39 7.11 -14.70
CA TRP A 146 -1.19 6.16 -13.61
C TRP A 146 -1.74 4.78 -13.94
N LEU A 147 -2.79 4.74 -14.75
CA LEU A 147 -3.48 3.52 -15.19
C LEU A 147 -2.89 2.94 -16.47
N LYS A 148 -2.06 3.69 -17.20
CA LYS A 148 -1.42 3.25 -18.45
C LYS A 148 -0.71 1.90 -18.25
N GLY A 149 -1.11 0.92 -19.04
CA GLY A 149 -0.56 -0.45 -19.02
C GLY A 149 -1.16 -1.39 -17.96
N LEU A 150 -2.04 -0.91 -17.08
CA LEU A 150 -2.73 -1.73 -16.10
C LEU A 150 -4.07 -2.25 -16.65
N ASN A 151 -4.36 -3.52 -16.39
CA ASN A 151 -5.68 -4.09 -16.62
C ASN A 151 -6.59 -3.77 -15.42
N VAL A 152 -7.43 -2.74 -15.53
CA VAL A 152 -8.27 -2.25 -14.43
C VAL A 152 -9.11 -3.35 -13.75
N PRO A 153 -9.85 -4.22 -14.47
CA PRO A 153 -10.65 -5.29 -13.86
C PRO A 153 -9.87 -6.30 -13.02
N THR A 154 -8.55 -6.42 -13.21
CA THR A 154 -7.73 -7.44 -12.55
C THR A 154 -6.61 -6.89 -11.68
N GLN A 155 -6.18 -5.64 -11.89
CA GLN A 155 -5.03 -5.02 -11.23
C GLN A 155 -5.38 -3.73 -10.46
N VAL A 156 -6.62 -3.24 -10.54
CA VAL A 156 -7.03 -2.00 -9.85
C VAL A 156 -8.34 -2.17 -9.07
N ALA A 157 -9.38 -2.69 -9.72
CA ALA A 157 -10.75 -2.73 -9.20
C ALA A 157 -11.33 -4.16 -9.12
N SER A 158 -10.47 -5.18 -9.02
CA SER A 158 -10.92 -6.58 -8.95
C SER A 158 -11.58 -6.87 -7.61
N SER A 159 -12.69 -7.61 -7.61
CA SER A 159 -13.29 -8.14 -6.38
C SER A 159 -12.47 -9.27 -5.76
N THR A 160 -11.52 -9.86 -6.50
CA THR A 160 -10.72 -11.01 -6.07
C THR A 160 -9.24 -10.64 -5.93
N TYR A 161 -8.67 -10.92 -4.76
CA TYR A 161 -7.26 -10.66 -4.49
C TYR A 161 -6.35 -11.63 -5.22
N ARG A 162 -5.35 -11.09 -5.92
CA ARG A 162 -4.38 -11.85 -6.72
C ARG A 162 -2.96 -11.51 -6.27
N ASP A 163 -2.37 -12.32 -5.41
CA ASP A 163 -0.99 -12.17 -4.96
C ASP A 163 0.04 -12.14 -6.09
N ARG A 164 -0.20 -12.87 -7.18
CA ARG A 164 0.66 -12.90 -8.38
C ARG A 164 0.89 -11.54 -9.05
N VAL A 165 0.02 -10.56 -8.81
CA VAL A 165 0.18 -9.21 -9.36
C VAL A 165 1.04 -8.32 -8.45
N ASN A 166 1.28 -8.73 -7.21
CA ASN A 166 2.06 -7.97 -6.24
C ASN A 166 3.55 -8.14 -6.53
N THR A 167 4.33 -7.10 -6.22
CA THR A 167 5.81 -7.15 -6.28
C THR A 167 6.40 -8.33 -5.51
N TYR A 168 5.89 -8.63 -4.31
CA TYR A 168 6.44 -9.68 -3.43
C TYR A 168 5.68 -11.00 -3.46
N LYS A 169 4.68 -11.15 -4.35
CA LYS A 169 3.90 -12.38 -4.53
C LYS A 169 3.29 -12.94 -3.23
N VAL A 170 2.89 -12.07 -2.31
CA VAL A 170 2.27 -12.44 -1.03
C VAL A 170 1.03 -11.61 -0.78
N LYS A 171 0.01 -12.23 -0.16
CA LYS A 171 -1.15 -11.51 0.37
C LYS A 171 -0.78 -10.71 1.61
N CYS A 172 -1.18 -9.45 1.66
CA CYS A 172 -0.97 -8.57 2.80
C CYS A 172 -2.15 -7.59 2.93
N GLY A 173 -2.44 -7.14 4.16
CA GLY A 173 -3.51 -6.19 4.46
C GLY A 173 -4.63 -6.77 5.32
N GLY A 174 -5.36 -5.88 5.99
CA GLY A 174 -6.59 -6.23 6.73
C GLY A 174 -7.83 -6.18 5.83
N SER A 175 -8.97 -6.60 6.36
CA SER A 175 -10.26 -6.44 5.69
C SER A 175 -10.76 -4.99 5.78
N LEU A 176 -11.69 -4.60 4.91
CA LEU A 176 -12.37 -3.30 5.00
C LEU A 176 -13.07 -3.14 6.35
N GLU A 177 -13.79 -4.18 6.80
CA GLU A 177 -14.47 -4.21 8.10
C GLU A 177 -13.51 -3.95 9.27
N MET A 178 -12.32 -4.55 9.25
CA MET A 178 -11.27 -4.30 10.26
C MET A 178 -10.85 -2.83 10.25
N TRP A 179 -10.70 -2.22 9.07
CA TRP A 179 -10.29 -0.81 8.97
C TRP A 179 -11.39 0.16 9.41
N GLU A 180 -12.65 -0.12 9.06
CA GLU A 180 -13.80 0.67 9.48
C GLU A 180 -14.00 0.59 11.00
N SER A 181 -13.99 -0.62 11.58
CA SER A 181 -14.13 -0.82 13.04
C SER A 181 -12.96 -0.23 13.85
N SER A 182 -11.76 -0.12 13.25
CA SER A 182 -10.60 0.51 13.89
C SER A 182 -10.60 2.05 13.79
N GLY A 183 -11.61 2.66 13.17
CA GLY A 183 -11.66 4.11 12.94
C GLY A 183 -10.60 4.62 11.95
N TRP A 184 -10.13 3.75 11.05
CA TRP A 184 -9.09 4.10 10.08
C TRP A 184 -9.65 4.73 8.80
N ILE A 185 -10.93 4.47 8.52
CA ILE A 185 -11.68 5.03 7.40
C ILE A 185 -12.42 6.28 7.87
N VAL A 186 -12.38 7.33 7.05
CA VAL A 186 -13.12 8.58 7.25
C VAL A 186 -14.02 8.81 6.04
N THR A 187 -15.13 9.51 6.23
CA THR A 187 -16.16 9.69 5.19
C THR A 187 -15.62 10.25 3.89
N GLN A 188 -14.65 11.18 3.96
CA GLN A 188 -14.03 11.77 2.78
C GLN A 188 -13.25 10.76 1.94
N ASP A 189 -12.72 9.68 2.52
CA ASP A 189 -11.85 8.70 1.85
C ASP A 189 -12.32 7.29 2.22
N PRO A 190 -13.41 6.78 1.60
CA PRO A 190 -14.03 5.50 1.96
C PRO A 190 -13.13 4.28 1.74
N TYR A 191 -12.09 4.40 0.89
CA TYR A 191 -11.06 3.38 0.71
C TYR A 191 -9.86 3.57 1.64
N GLY A 192 -9.83 4.63 2.44
CA GLY A 192 -8.83 4.86 3.47
C GLY A 192 -7.50 5.42 2.97
N TRP A 193 -6.41 4.98 3.60
CA TRP A 193 -5.08 5.59 3.50
C TRP A 193 -4.59 5.83 2.07
N PHE A 194 -4.65 4.84 1.17
CA PHE A 194 -4.07 5.01 -0.16
C PHE A 194 -4.94 5.91 -1.05
N GLN A 195 -6.26 5.92 -0.88
CA GLN A 195 -7.12 6.92 -1.53
C GLN A 195 -6.81 8.34 -1.01
N TRP A 196 -6.65 8.49 0.31
CA TRP A 196 -6.17 9.74 0.88
C TRP A 196 -4.83 10.14 0.25
N TYR A 197 -3.88 9.21 0.12
CA TYR A 197 -2.56 9.47 -0.45
C TYR A 197 -2.63 9.87 -1.94
N CYS A 198 -3.47 9.20 -2.75
CA CYS A 198 -3.72 9.58 -4.14
C CYS A 198 -4.18 11.03 -4.25
N ARG A 199 -5.17 11.43 -3.45
CA ARG A 199 -5.73 12.79 -3.50
C ARG A 199 -4.80 13.83 -2.88
N PHE A 200 -4.09 13.49 -1.80
CA PHE A 200 -3.07 14.34 -1.19
C PHE A 200 -1.93 14.63 -2.17
N TYR A 201 -1.45 13.60 -2.87
CA TYR A 201 -0.42 13.75 -3.90
C TYR A 201 -0.87 14.67 -5.05
N GLN A 202 -2.15 14.62 -5.42
CA GLN A 202 -2.77 15.50 -6.42
C GLN A 202 -3.05 16.93 -5.92
N GLY A 203 -2.65 17.27 -4.68
CA GLY A 203 -2.76 18.62 -4.14
C GLY A 203 -3.93 18.87 -3.19
N ARG A 204 -4.80 17.87 -2.93
CA ARG A 204 -5.86 18.03 -1.92
C ARG A 204 -5.24 18.19 -0.53
N ARG A 205 -5.74 19.15 0.25
CA ARG A 205 -5.38 19.34 1.66
C ARG A 205 -6.60 19.37 2.54
N THR A 206 -6.53 18.70 3.69
CA THR A 206 -7.63 18.52 4.63
C THR A 206 -7.15 18.48 6.08
N LYS A 207 -8.07 18.62 7.04
CA LYS A 207 -7.76 18.44 8.47
C LYS A 207 -7.28 17.02 8.82
N ASP A 208 -7.53 16.03 7.95
CA ASP A 208 -7.10 14.65 8.18
C ASP A 208 -5.61 14.41 7.87
N ASP A 209 -4.95 15.36 7.21
CA ASP A 209 -3.60 15.18 6.69
C ASP A 209 -2.59 14.90 7.80
N GLU A 210 -2.67 15.63 8.92
CA GLU A 210 -1.80 15.41 10.09
C GLU A 210 -1.94 14.00 10.66
N ARG A 211 -3.19 13.50 10.76
CA ARG A 211 -3.46 12.15 11.26
C ARG A 211 -2.84 11.11 10.34
N GLN A 212 -3.05 11.25 9.04
CA GLN A 212 -2.58 10.29 8.04
C GLN A 212 -1.04 10.30 7.96
N ILE A 213 -0.41 11.47 7.92
CA ILE A 213 1.04 11.62 7.97
C ILE A 213 1.62 11.05 9.26
N GLY A 214 0.96 11.27 10.40
CA GLY A 214 1.35 10.67 11.67
C GLY A 214 1.30 9.13 11.66
N ARG A 215 0.29 8.53 11.01
CA ARG A 215 0.22 7.07 10.81
C ARG A 215 1.33 6.57 9.91
N TRP A 216 1.62 7.27 8.82
CA TRP A 216 2.75 6.95 7.96
C TRP A 216 4.08 7.00 8.71
N ALA A 217 4.33 8.05 9.49
CA ALA A 217 5.56 8.19 10.27
C ALA A 217 5.75 7.03 11.27
N LYS A 218 4.67 6.60 11.94
CA LYS A 218 4.67 5.43 12.84
C LYS A 218 4.86 4.10 12.09
N CYS A 219 4.49 4.02 10.81
CA CYS A 219 4.61 2.83 9.99
C CYS A 219 5.99 2.74 9.31
N ALA A 220 6.28 3.69 8.42
CA ALA A 220 7.37 3.69 7.46
C ALA A 220 8.40 4.83 7.67
N GLY A 221 8.10 5.82 8.52
CA GLY A 221 9.04 6.89 8.85
C GLY A 221 10.33 6.37 9.51
N VAL A 222 11.30 7.26 9.76
CA VAL A 222 12.63 6.90 10.31
C VAL A 222 12.53 6.06 11.60
N LYS A 223 11.61 6.43 12.50
CA LYS A 223 11.30 5.69 13.75
C LYS A 223 10.14 4.69 13.59
N GLY A 224 9.67 4.47 12.36
CA GLY A 224 8.52 3.66 12.04
C GLY A 224 8.72 2.19 12.39
N ARG A 225 7.67 1.57 12.93
CA ARG A 225 7.66 0.18 13.39
C ARG A 225 8.05 -0.79 12.29
N TRP A 226 7.41 -0.68 11.13
CA TRP A 226 7.56 -1.66 10.05
C TRP A 226 8.87 -1.47 9.29
N ARG A 227 9.32 -0.23 9.12
CA ARG A 227 10.64 0.06 8.53
C ARG A 227 11.76 -0.54 9.38
N ASN A 228 11.78 -0.27 10.67
CA ASN A 228 12.82 -0.81 11.57
C ASN A 228 12.68 -2.33 11.78
N ASN A 229 11.45 -2.88 11.71
CA ASN A 229 11.23 -4.33 11.70
C ASN A 229 11.91 -4.99 10.49
N LEU A 230 11.72 -4.44 9.29
CA LEU A 230 12.34 -4.97 8.07
C LEU A 230 13.86 -4.92 8.16
N ILE A 231 14.42 -3.76 8.53
CA ILE A 231 15.87 -3.58 8.66
C ILE A 231 16.46 -4.62 9.62
N THR A 232 15.84 -4.79 10.79
CA THR A 232 16.28 -5.79 11.78
C THR A 232 16.29 -7.20 11.21
N LYS A 233 15.26 -7.57 10.43
CA LYS A 233 15.16 -8.90 9.81
C LYS A 233 16.19 -9.09 8.70
N VAL A 234 16.46 -8.06 7.91
CA VAL A 234 17.54 -8.07 6.90
C VAL A 234 18.90 -8.25 7.57
N VAL A 235 19.26 -7.42 8.55
CA VAL A 235 20.56 -7.54 9.26
C VAL A 235 20.73 -8.95 9.82
N ARG A 236 19.71 -9.47 10.51
CA ARG A 236 19.76 -10.81 11.12
C ARG A 236 19.75 -11.96 10.13
N SER A 237 19.34 -11.73 8.89
CA SER A 237 19.41 -12.74 7.82
C SER A 237 20.80 -12.86 7.21
N GLY A 238 21.62 -11.79 7.28
CA GLY A 238 22.90 -11.71 6.57
C GLY A 238 22.78 -11.52 5.05
N CYS A 239 21.56 -11.42 4.52
CA CYS A 239 21.31 -11.14 3.11
C CYS A 239 21.36 -9.64 2.78
N GLY A 240 21.42 -9.30 1.48
CA GLY A 240 21.35 -7.92 0.99
C GLY A 240 20.03 -7.20 1.33
N PHE A 241 20.08 -5.87 1.45
CA PHE A 241 18.94 -5.03 1.87
C PHE A 241 17.75 -5.10 0.91
N ASP A 242 18.02 -5.37 -0.36
CA ASP A 242 17.09 -5.48 -1.47
C ASP A 242 16.60 -6.93 -1.70
N ASN A 243 17.12 -7.93 -0.97
CA ASN A 243 16.71 -9.32 -1.16
C ASN A 243 15.20 -9.50 -0.88
N PRO A 244 14.37 -9.80 -1.91
CA PRO A 244 12.92 -9.81 -1.78
C PRO A 244 12.40 -10.99 -0.96
N THR A 245 13.21 -12.05 -0.77
CA THR A 245 12.83 -13.24 0.01
C THR A 245 12.86 -12.98 1.52
N VAL A 246 13.59 -11.95 1.96
CA VAL A 246 13.63 -11.57 3.37
C VAL A 246 12.36 -10.77 3.71
N SER A 247 11.46 -11.42 4.44
CA SER A 247 10.23 -10.83 4.98
C SER A 247 9.32 -10.17 3.92
N PRO A 248 8.90 -10.91 2.88
CA PRO A 248 8.10 -10.37 1.78
C PRO A 248 6.82 -9.68 2.25
N VAL A 249 6.15 -10.21 3.29
CA VAL A 249 4.96 -9.59 3.86
C VAL A 249 5.24 -8.20 4.45
N VAL A 250 6.38 -8.01 5.14
CA VAL A 250 6.74 -6.70 5.70
C VAL A 250 7.10 -5.71 4.59
N ARG A 251 7.78 -6.18 3.54
CA ARG A 251 8.09 -5.37 2.37
C ARG A 251 6.81 -4.93 1.65
N GLN A 252 5.83 -5.83 1.50
CA GLN A 252 4.52 -5.53 0.94
C GLN A 252 3.75 -4.53 1.81
N THR A 253 3.76 -4.71 3.14
CA THR A 253 3.17 -3.75 4.08
C THR A 253 3.75 -2.36 3.87
N LEU A 254 5.07 -2.23 3.82
CA LEU A 254 5.72 -0.93 3.59
C LEU A 254 5.37 -0.32 2.22
N GLN A 255 5.26 -1.16 1.20
CA GLN A 255 4.84 -0.73 -0.14
C GLN A 255 3.42 -0.14 -0.16
N HIS A 256 2.49 -0.70 0.62
CA HIS A 256 1.14 -0.11 0.81
C HIS A 256 1.20 1.32 1.36
N TRP A 257 2.24 1.64 2.14
CA TRP A 257 2.46 2.95 2.75
C TRP A 257 3.40 3.85 1.91
N GLY A 258 3.58 3.55 0.62
CA GLY A 258 4.41 4.37 -0.27
C GLY A 258 5.90 4.34 0.06
N TYR A 259 6.37 3.25 0.69
CA TYR A 259 7.76 3.11 1.10
C TYR A 259 8.40 1.81 0.60
N ARG A 260 9.62 1.93 0.11
CA ARG A 260 10.54 0.82 -0.19
C ARG A 260 11.86 1.03 0.54
N LEU A 261 12.41 -0.02 1.14
CA LEU A 261 13.69 0.09 1.84
C LEU A 261 14.82 0.46 0.87
N THR A 262 15.55 1.53 1.17
CA THR A 262 16.75 1.97 0.42
C THR A 262 18.03 1.49 1.09
N LYS A 263 19.15 1.56 0.36
CA LYS A 263 20.47 1.18 0.88
C LYS A 263 20.89 2.10 2.03
N GLU A 264 20.62 3.39 1.91
CA GLU A 264 20.95 4.43 2.88
C GLU A 264 20.15 4.23 4.17
N ASP A 265 18.84 4.00 4.03
CA ASP A 265 17.94 3.73 5.15
C ASP A 265 18.33 2.45 5.89
N TYR A 266 18.73 1.43 5.15
CA TYR A 266 19.26 0.19 5.69
C TYR A 266 20.56 0.42 6.45
N LYS A 267 21.56 1.07 5.84
CA LYS A 267 22.85 1.36 6.47
C LYS A 267 22.67 2.11 7.80
N GLU A 268 21.84 3.14 7.80
CA GLU A 268 21.58 3.93 9.00
C GLU A 268 20.84 3.13 10.06
N GLY A 269 19.84 2.33 9.67
CA GLY A 269 19.12 1.48 10.61
C GLY A 269 19.92 0.30 11.15
N ALA A 270 20.81 -0.27 10.35
CA ALA A 270 21.62 -1.42 10.73
C ALA A 270 22.56 -1.12 11.90
N LYS A 271 23.07 0.13 12.00
CA LYS A 271 23.89 0.60 13.14
C LYS A 271 23.20 0.43 14.50
N ARG A 272 21.87 0.41 14.53
CA ARG A 272 21.07 0.32 15.76
C ARG A 272 20.69 -1.12 16.13
N VAL A 273 20.93 -2.07 15.24
CA VAL A 273 20.55 -3.47 15.45
C VAL A 273 21.66 -4.15 16.27
N LYS A 274 21.34 -4.51 17.52
CA LYS A 274 22.27 -5.29 18.35
C LYS A 274 22.49 -6.68 17.74
N PRO A 275 23.72 -7.22 17.80
CA PRO A 275 24.00 -8.62 17.48
C PRO A 275 23.05 -9.55 18.23
N LYS A 276 22.72 -10.68 17.61
CA LYS A 276 21.95 -11.74 18.26
C LYS A 276 22.81 -12.47 19.29
#